data_AF-O80864-F1
#
_entry.id   AF-O80864-F1
#
_cell.length_a   1.000
_cell.length_b   1.000
_cell.length_c   1.000
_cell.angle_alpha   90.00
_cell.angle_beta   90.00
_cell.angle_gamma   90.00
#
_symmetry.space_group_name_H-M   'P 1'
#
loop_
_entity.id
_entity.type
_entity.pdbx_description
1 polymer ?
#
loop_
_entity_poly.entity_id
_entity_poly.type
_entity_poly.pdbx_seq_one_letter_code
_entity_poly.pdbx_strand_id
1 'polypeptide(L)'
;MEERRDDESSPTHQGSELAERVKLLSFESQGEALSKDSPRSVEQDCSPGQRASQHLWDTGILSEPIPNGFYSVVPFLKFEILLQDKRVKELYNRLPTPSELHALGEEGVRIEVILVDFQKDKKLAMLKQLITTLVSGSGTNPALVIKKIAGTVSDFYKRPTLESPSKLALEENAFLFENHGAQLLGQIKRGCCRARAILFKVLADTVGLESRLVVGLPSDGTVNCMDSNKHMSVIVVLNSVELLVDLIRFPGQLVPRSAKAIFMSHISPAGESDSAENDSCDSPLEPNSPLYERRDPERSASVV
;
A
#
# COMPACT_ATOMS: atom_id res chain seq x y z
N MET A 1 36.89 38.52 29.84
CA MET A 1 35.79 39.25 29.16
C MET A 1 36.09 39.05 27.68
N GLU A 2 35.45 38.18 26.93
CA GLU A 2 34.05 37.73 26.95
C GLU A 2 33.90 36.24 26.63
N GLU A 3 32.69 35.79 26.91
CA GLU A 3 32.14 34.45 27.05
C GLU A 3 31.63 33.91 25.71
N ARG A 4 31.63 32.58 25.55
CA ARG A 4 30.90 31.88 24.49
C ARG A 4 29.40 32.07 24.66
N ARG A 5 28.65 32.09 23.56
CA ARG A 5 27.30 31.47 23.53
C ARG A 5 26.89 31.16 22.08
N ASP A 6 26.72 29.87 21.84
CA ASP A 6 26.12 29.26 20.67
C ASP A 6 24.60 29.46 20.72
N ASP A 7 23.99 29.95 19.65
CA ASP A 7 22.52 29.97 19.48
C ASP A 7 22.12 28.77 18.60
N GLU A 8 21.72 27.69 19.26
CA GLU A 8 21.06 26.53 18.68
C GLU A 8 19.55 26.76 18.74
N SER A 9 18.95 27.20 17.62
CA SER A 9 17.50 27.42 17.53
C SER A 9 16.75 26.08 17.48
N SER A 10 15.96 25.81 18.52
CA SER A 10 15.18 24.59 18.71
C SER A 10 13.92 24.55 17.82
N PRO A 11 13.61 23.45 17.11
CA PRO A 11 12.33 23.27 16.44
C PRO A 11 11.42 22.36 17.28
N THR A 12 10.67 22.92 18.23
CA THR A 12 9.80 22.10 19.11
C THR A 12 8.38 22.63 19.31
N HIS A 13 8.04 23.81 18.80
CA HIS A 13 6.71 24.40 19.05
C HIS A 13 5.61 23.91 18.10
N GLN A 14 5.91 23.69 16.81
CA GLN A 14 4.89 23.36 15.80
C GLN A 14 4.25 21.97 15.96
N GLY A 15 5.01 20.97 16.43
CA GLY A 15 4.47 19.62 16.62
C GLY A 15 3.44 19.52 17.76
N SER A 16 3.61 20.34 18.80
CA SER A 16 2.71 20.36 19.97
C SER A 16 1.35 20.98 19.65
N GLU A 17 1.34 22.07 18.88
CA GLU A 17 0.13 22.78 18.51
C GLU A 17 -0.76 21.95 17.56
N LEU A 18 -0.13 21.19 16.66
CA LEU A 18 -0.83 20.33 15.71
C LEU A 18 -1.45 19.10 16.42
N ALA A 19 -0.75 18.53 17.41
CA ALA A 19 -1.28 17.48 18.26
C ALA A 19 -2.45 17.96 19.13
N GLU A 20 -2.41 19.20 19.63
CA GLU A 20 -3.53 19.82 20.35
C GLU A 20 -4.73 20.09 19.44
N ARG A 21 -4.52 20.59 18.21
CA ARG A 21 -5.60 20.83 17.23
C ARG A 21 -6.32 19.55 16.83
N VAL A 22 -5.59 18.46 16.59
CA VAL A 22 -6.17 17.13 16.33
C VAL A 22 -7.01 16.62 17.50
N LYS A 23 -6.58 16.91 18.74
CA LYS A 23 -7.31 16.55 19.96
C LYS A 23 -8.57 17.39 20.15
N LEU A 24 -8.55 18.66 19.75
CA LEU A 24 -9.71 19.57 19.80
C LEU A 24 -10.79 19.15 18.79
N LEU A 25 -10.41 18.70 17.59
CA LEU A 25 -11.35 18.13 16.61
C LEU A 25 -12.07 16.87 17.11
N SER A 26 -11.51 16.20 18.13
CA SER A 26 -12.12 15.02 18.77
C SER A 26 -13.05 15.36 19.94
N PHE A 27 -13.11 16.62 20.41
CA PHE A 27 -13.76 16.99 21.67
C PHE A 27 -14.91 18.01 21.58
N GLU A 28 -15.25 18.55 20.42
CA GLU A 28 -16.42 19.44 20.28
C GLU A 28 -17.74 18.65 20.15
N SER A 29 -18.16 18.04 21.25
CA SER A 29 -19.53 17.58 21.45
C SER A 29 -19.84 17.51 22.95
N GLN A 30 -19.99 18.67 23.58
CA GLN A 30 -20.75 18.73 24.84
C GLN A 30 -21.29 20.14 25.13
N GLY A 31 -22.62 20.24 25.09
CA GLY A 31 -23.38 21.26 25.80
C GLY A 31 -24.46 20.53 26.61
N GLU A 32 -24.39 20.66 27.94
CA GLU A 32 -25.31 20.06 28.91
C GLU A 32 -26.70 20.73 28.90
N ALA A 33 -27.77 19.93 29.00
CA ALA A 33 -28.81 20.09 30.03
C ALA A 33 -29.79 18.90 30.02
N LEU A 34 -30.14 18.44 31.23
CA LEU A 34 -31.02 17.32 31.57
C LEU A 34 -32.33 17.26 30.77
N SER A 35 -32.69 16.07 30.29
CA SER A 35 -34.00 15.43 30.50
C SER A 35 -33.97 13.95 30.11
N LYS A 36 -34.58 13.10 30.95
CA LYS A 36 -34.79 11.67 30.75
C LYS A 36 -35.48 11.41 29.41
N ASP A 37 -34.84 10.68 28.51
CA ASP A 37 -35.53 9.65 27.72
C ASP A 37 -34.56 8.65 27.05
N SER A 38 -35.00 7.40 27.05
CA SER A 38 -34.59 6.19 26.31
C SER A 38 -33.35 6.23 25.40
N PRO A 39 -32.41 5.24 25.46
CA PRO A 39 -31.28 5.17 24.54
C PRO A 39 -31.76 4.65 23.17
N ARG A 40 -32.37 5.52 22.37
CA ARG A 40 -32.34 5.37 20.92
C ARG A 40 -30.96 5.88 20.49
N SER A 41 -30.05 4.93 20.27
CA SER A 41 -28.74 5.23 19.70
C SER A 41 -28.92 6.09 18.45
N VAL A 42 -28.26 7.23 18.43
CA VAL A 42 -28.08 8.07 17.25
C VAL A 42 -27.33 7.22 16.22
N GLU A 43 -28.08 6.48 15.39
CA GLU A 43 -27.59 6.01 14.10
C GLU A 43 -27.41 7.26 13.25
N GLN A 44 -26.31 7.96 13.48
CA GLN A 44 -25.88 9.11 12.73
C GLN A 44 -25.68 8.64 11.29
N ASP A 45 -26.39 9.31 10.37
CA ASP A 45 -26.60 9.05 8.94
C ASP A 45 -25.27 8.86 8.15
N CYS A 46 -24.55 7.77 8.44
CA CYS A 46 -23.27 7.47 7.84
C CYS A 46 -23.50 6.86 6.47
N SER A 47 -22.92 7.47 5.44
CA SER A 47 -22.97 6.94 4.09
C SER A 47 -22.51 5.47 4.06
N PRO A 48 -23.03 4.65 3.14
CA PRO A 48 -22.59 3.25 3.01
C PRO A 48 -21.06 3.13 2.89
N GLY A 49 -20.44 4.06 2.15
CA GLY A 49 -18.99 4.23 2.06
C GLY A 49 -18.29 4.38 3.41
N GLN A 50 -18.74 5.34 4.21
CA GLN A 50 -18.20 5.60 5.55
C GLN A 50 -18.31 4.36 6.44
N ARG A 51 -19.48 3.71 6.45
CA ARG A 51 -19.75 2.55 7.29
C ARG A 51 -18.88 1.35 6.92
N ALA A 52 -18.69 1.07 5.63
CA ALA A 52 -17.80 0.01 5.17
C ALA A 52 -16.33 0.30 5.49
N SER A 53 -15.91 1.55 5.37
CA SER A 53 -14.55 2.00 5.69
C SER A 53 -14.26 1.86 7.19
N GLN A 54 -15.20 2.29 8.02
CA GLN A 54 -15.14 2.12 9.48
C GLN A 54 -15.11 0.64 9.87
N HIS A 55 -15.98 -0.19 9.26
CA HIS A 55 -15.99 -1.63 9.53
C HIS A 55 -14.65 -2.31 9.22
N LEU A 56 -14.04 -1.98 8.08
CA LEU A 56 -12.71 -2.47 7.72
C LEU A 56 -11.63 -1.96 8.68
N TRP A 57 -11.73 -0.70 9.12
CA TRP A 57 -10.81 -0.12 10.11
C TRP A 57 -10.86 -0.87 11.44
N ASP A 58 -12.06 -1.13 11.94
CA ASP A 58 -12.31 -1.74 13.25
C ASP A 58 -11.94 -3.22 13.26
N THR A 59 -12.40 -3.97 12.26
CA THR A 59 -12.28 -5.44 12.24
C THR A 59 -11.05 -5.93 11.49
N GLY A 60 -10.47 -5.10 10.61
CA GLY A 60 -9.46 -5.51 9.65
C GLY A 60 -9.99 -6.41 8.54
N ILE A 61 -11.31 -6.63 8.43
CA ILE A 61 -11.92 -7.51 7.43
C ILE A 61 -13.08 -6.77 6.74
N LEU A 62 -13.23 -6.97 5.43
CA LEU A 62 -14.44 -6.54 4.71
C LEU A 62 -14.86 -7.62 3.72
N SER A 63 -15.98 -8.28 4.02
CA SER A 63 -16.58 -9.32 3.18
C SER A 63 -17.64 -8.78 2.23
N GLU A 64 -18.42 -7.81 2.72
CA GLU A 64 -19.48 -7.18 1.95
C GLU A 64 -18.92 -6.47 0.71
N PRO A 65 -19.75 -6.26 -0.33
CA PRO A 65 -19.35 -5.49 -1.50
C PRO A 65 -18.89 -4.07 -1.14
N ILE A 66 -17.85 -3.58 -1.79
CA ILE A 66 -17.34 -2.22 -1.57
C ILE A 66 -18.36 -1.20 -2.13
N PRO A 67 -18.96 -0.35 -1.27
CA PRO A 67 -19.90 0.67 -1.72
C PRO A 67 -19.20 1.91 -2.28
N ASN A 68 -19.97 2.74 -3.01
CA ASN A 68 -19.50 4.05 -3.45
C ASN A 68 -19.17 4.93 -2.23
N GLY A 69 -18.08 5.69 -2.31
CA GLY A 69 -17.59 6.53 -1.21
C GLY A 69 -16.81 5.76 -0.14
N PHE A 70 -16.52 4.47 -0.34
CA PHE A 70 -15.57 3.74 0.50
C PHE A 70 -14.19 4.37 0.38
N TYR A 71 -13.45 4.42 1.49
CA TYR A 71 -12.08 4.90 1.51
C TYR A 71 -11.21 4.10 2.48
N SER A 72 -9.92 4.04 2.21
CA SER A 72 -8.94 3.42 3.09
C SER A 72 -7.78 4.36 3.31
N VAL A 73 -7.46 4.61 4.59
CA VAL A 73 -6.23 5.31 4.97
C VAL A 73 -5.04 4.36 4.84
N VAL A 74 -3.96 4.82 4.21
CA VAL A 74 -2.69 4.12 4.12
C VAL A 74 -1.82 4.59 5.29
N PRO A 75 -1.51 3.73 6.27
CA PRO A 75 -0.67 4.11 7.39
C PRO A 75 0.79 4.28 6.90
N PHE A 76 1.24 5.51 6.68
CA PHE A 76 2.62 5.81 6.29
C PHE A 76 3.49 6.11 7.52
N LEU A 77 4.75 5.66 7.50
CA LEU A 77 5.76 5.83 8.56
C LEU A 77 5.98 7.29 9.03
N LYS A 78 5.61 8.31 8.25
CA LYS A 78 5.76 9.71 8.68
C LYS A 78 4.74 10.11 9.74
N PHE A 79 3.63 9.39 9.85
CA PHE A 79 2.65 9.59 10.93
C PHE A 79 3.20 9.06 12.26
N GLU A 80 4.00 7.98 12.24
CA GLU A 80 4.69 7.43 13.43
C GLU A 80 5.81 8.36 13.94
N ILE A 81 6.49 9.08 13.04
CA ILE A 81 7.58 10.00 13.44
C ILE A 81 7.04 11.32 14.03
N LEU A 82 5.86 11.79 13.58
CA LEU A 82 5.26 13.03 14.09
C LEU A 82 4.39 12.81 15.35
N LEU A 83 3.99 11.57 15.62
CA LEU A 83 3.22 11.19 16.79
C LEU A 83 4.02 10.19 17.60
N GLN A 84 5.00 10.72 18.35
CA GLN A 84 5.80 10.00 19.34
C GLN A 84 5.12 8.70 19.81
N ASP A 85 5.59 7.57 19.28
CA ASP A 85 5.30 6.20 19.72
C ASP A 85 3.82 5.85 20.00
N LYS A 86 2.87 6.41 19.25
CA LYS A 86 1.46 5.97 19.33
C LYS A 86 0.91 5.58 17.98
N ARG A 87 0.37 4.36 17.91
CA ARG A 87 -0.22 3.79 16.70
C ARG A 87 -1.36 4.71 16.25
N VAL A 88 -1.54 4.93 14.94
CA VAL A 88 -2.66 5.73 14.40
C VAL A 88 -4.01 5.25 14.94
N LYS A 89 -4.16 3.92 15.11
CA LYS A 89 -5.34 3.31 15.74
C LYS A 89 -5.50 3.60 17.24
N GLU A 90 -4.42 3.91 17.95
CA GLU A 90 -4.46 4.33 19.35
C GLU A 90 -4.78 5.82 19.53
N LEU A 91 -4.54 6.64 18.50
CA LEU A 91 -4.94 8.05 18.50
C LEU A 91 -6.38 8.27 18.02
N TYR A 92 -6.87 7.41 17.12
CA TYR A 92 -8.19 7.54 16.51
C TYR A 92 -9.08 6.34 16.84
N ASN A 93 -9.93 6.49 17.86
CA ASN A 93 -10.98 5.52 18.21
C ASN A 93 -12.04 5.34 17.11
N ARG A 94 -12.07 6.27 16.14
CA ARG A 94 -12.97 6.30 15.00
C ARG A 94 -12.17 6.69 13.77
N LEU A 95 -12.44 6.08 12.62
CA LEU A 95 -11.81 6.46 11.36
C LEU A 95 -12.24 7.90 11.01
N PRO A 96 -11.30 8.85 10.83
CA PRO A 96 -11.65 10.22 10.45
C PRO A 96 -12.46 10.24 9.16
N THR A 97 -13.43 11.14 9.06
CA THR A 97 -14.26 11.31 7.87
C THR A 97 -13.44 11.85 6.69
N PRO A 98 -13.87 11.68 5.42
CA PRO A 98 -13.16 12.25 4.28
C PRO A 98 -12.94 13.76 4.38
N SER A 99 -13.89 14.49 4.96
CA SER A 99 -13.78 15.94 5.20
C SER A 99 -12.72 16.29 6.25
N GLU A 100 -12.64 15.53 7.34
CA GLU A 100 -11.59 15.69 8.36
C GLU A 100 -10.20 15.36 7.79
N LEU A 101 -10.10 14.30 7.00
CA LEU A 101 -8.84 13.92 6.33
C LEU A 101 -8.38 15.00 5.35
N HIS A 102 -9.31 15.61 4.63
CA HIS A 102 -9.02 16.74 3.74
C HIS A 102 -8.51 17.96 4.52
N ALA A 103 -9.17 18.33 5.62
CA ALA A 103 -8.74 19.44 6.47
C ALA A 103 -7.33 19.22 7.04
N LEU A 104 -7.02 17.99 7.47
CA LEU A 104 -5.66 17.64 7.89
C LEU A 104 -4.63 17.79 6.75
N GLY A 105 -5.04 17.47 5.52
CA GLY A 105 -4.21 17.68 4.33
C GLY A 105 -3.97 19.17 4.00
N GLU A 106 -4.92 20.07 4.29
CA GLU A 106 -4.74 21.53 4.18
C GLU A 106 -3.73 22.06 5.22
N GLU A 107 -3.68 21.44 6.40
CA GLU A 107 -2.70 21.73 7.45
C GLU A 107 -1.29 21.17 7.16
N GLY A 108 -1.09 20.55 5.99
CA GLY A 108 0.19 19.97 5.57
C GLY A 108 0.47 18.58 6.12
N VAL A 109 -0.51 17.95 6.81
CA VAL A 109 -0.40 16.56 7.27
C VAL A 109 -0.62 15.61 6.09
N ARG A 110 0.43 14.88 5.72
CA ARG A 110 0.35 13.92 4.60
C ARG A 110 -0.32 12.63 5.04
N ILE A 111 -1.61 12.50 4.74
CA ILE A 111 -2.38 11.27 4.92
C ILE A 111 -2.76 10.72 3.55
N GLU A 112 -2.19 9.59 3.16
CA GLU A 112 -2.57 8.96 1.90
C GLU A 112 -3.92 8.22 2.08
N VAL A 113 -4.91 8.59 1.28
CA VAL A 113 -6.26 8.03 1.31
C VAL A 113 -6.62 7.50 -0.06
N ILE A 114 -7.01 6.23 -0.14
CA ILE A 114 -7.51 5.61 -1.35
C ILE A 114 -9.04 5.70 -1.33
N LEU A 115 -9.62 6.47 -2.25
CA LEU A 115 -11.07 6.68 -2.36
C LEU A 115 -11.65 5.88 -3.54
N VAL A 116 -12.77 5.22 -3.28
CA VAL A 116 -13.58 4.52 -4.29
C VAL A 116 -14.79 5.38 -4.62
N ASP A 117 -14.79 5.98 -5.81
CA ASP A 117 -15.90 6.79 -6.31
C ASP A 117 -16.28 6.34 -7.72
N PHE A 118 -17.37 5.59 -7.85
CA PHE A 118 -17.90 5.06 -9.10
C PHE A 118 -18.47 6.14 -10.03
N GLN A 119 -18.70 7.36 -9.54
CA GLN A 119 -19.25 8.46 -10.35
C GLN A 119 -18.13 9.35 -10.91
N LYS A 120 -17.14 9.68 -10.07
CA LYS A 120 -16.02 10.54 -10.46
C LYS A 120 -14.89 9.77 -11.14
N ASP A 121 -14.66 8.52 -10.74
CA ASP A 121 -13.56 7.72 -11.28
C ASP A 121 -13.96 7.00 -12.57
N LYS A 122 -13.77 7.70 -13.69
CA LYS A 122 -14.06 7.16 -15.03
C LYS A 122 -13.19 5.94 -15.37
N LYS A 123 -11.95 5.88 -14.90
CA LYS A 123 -11.06 4.74 -15.15
C LYS A 123 -11.57 3.51 -14.42
N LEU A 124 -11.99 3.66 -13.17
CA LEU A 124 -12.63 2.58 -12.41
C LEU A 124 -13.93 2.10 -13.09
N ALA A 125 -14.76 3.03 -13.59
CA ALA A 125 -15.95 2.66 -14.35
C ALA A 125 -15.62 1.82 -15.60
N MET A 126 -14.59 2.20 -16.36
CA MET A 126 -14.12 1.41 -17.51
C MET A 126 -13.60 0.02 -17.11
N LEU A 127 -12.84 -0.09 -16.00
CA LEU A 127 -12.36 -1.38 -15.51
C LEU A 127 -13.51 -2.31 -15.10
N LYS A 128 -14.57 -1.78 -14.49
CA LYS A 128 -15.79 -2.55 -14.14
C LYS A 128 -16.49 -3.11 -15.39
N GLN A 129 -16.57 -2.31 -16.46
CA GLN A 129 -17.13 -2.77 -17.74
C GLN A 129 -16.23 -3.80 -18.42
N LEU A 130 -14.92 -3.57 -18.42
CA LEU A 130 -13.93 -4.49 -18.97
C LEU A 130 -14.02 -5.86 -18.29
N ILE A 131 -14.00 -5.92 -16.95
CA ILE A 131 -14.02 -7.20 -16.26
C ILE A 131 -15.33 -7.96 -16.50
N THR A 132 -16.46 -7.26 -16.52
CA THR A 132 -17.78 -7.84 -16.86
C THR A 132 -17.72 -8.51 -18.24
N THR A 133 -17.09 -7.85 -19.22
CA THR A 133 -16.94 -8.38 -20.58
C THR A 133 -15.97 -9.56 -20.61
N LEU A 134 -14.82 -9.46 -19.93
CA LEU A 134 -13.81 -10.52 -19.89
C LEU A 134 -14.33 -11.79 -19.24
N VAL A 135 -15.18 -11.68 -18.22
CA VAL A 135 -15.73 -12.86 -17.53
C VAL A 135 -16.98 -13.42 -18.22
N SER A 136 -17.65 -12.65 -19.08
CA SER A 136 -18.76 -13.12 -19.90
C SER A 136 -18.29 -14.30 -20.77
N GLY A 137 -18.81 -15.50 -20.49
CA GLY A 137 -18.39 -16.74 -21.15
C GLY A 137 -17.37 -17.59 -20.38
N SER A 138 -16.96 -17.20 -19.17
CA SER A 138 -16.05 -17.98 -18.32
C SER A 138 -16.71 -19.18 -17.61
N GLY A 139 -18.02 -19.36 -17.81
CA GLY A 139 -18.82 -20.35 -17.09
C GLY A 139 -18.81 -20.12 -15.57
N THR A 140 -19.17 -21.16 -14.80
CA THR A 140 -19.16 -21.15 -13.33
C THR A 140 -17.79 -21.47 -12.74
N ASN A 141 -16.67 -21.20 -13.44
CA ASN A 141 -15.32 -21.52 -12.96
C ASN A 141 -14.73 -20.32 -12.18
N PRO A 142 -14.78 -20.32 -10.83
CA PRO A 142 -14.31 -19.20 -10.04
C PRO A 142 -12.80 -18.98 -10.16
N ALA A 143 -11.99 -20.03 -10.35
CA ALA A 143 -10.53 -19.90 -10.49
C ALA A 143 -10.14 -19.14 -11.76
N LEU A 144 -10.87 -19.35 -12.86
CA LEU A 144 -10.66 -18.60 -14.10
C LEU A 144 -11.07 -17.12 -13.94
N VAL A 145 -12.17 -16.85 -13.24
CA VAL A 145 -12.61 -15.49 -12.92
C VAL A 145 -11.57 -14.77 -12.05
N ILE A 146 -11.07 -15.42 -11.00
CA ILE A 146 -9.99 -14.89 -10.14
C ILE A 146 -8.75 -14.53 -10.97
N LYS A 147 -8.33 -15.42 -11.87
CA LYS A 147 -7.16 -15.19 -12.74
C LYS A 147 -7.37 -14.00 -13.67
N LYS A 148 -8.57 -13.83 -14.24
CA LYS A 148 -8.91 -12.69 -15.09
C LYS A 148 -8.88 -11.38 -14.29
N ILE A 149 -9.51 -11.34 -13.12
CA ILE A 149 -9.53 -10.15 -12.26
C ILE A 149 -8.10 -9.77 -11.85
N ALA A 150 -7.33 -10.72 -11.32
CA ALA A 150 -5.96 -10.46 -10.88
C ALA A 150 -5.05 -10.02 -12.03
N GLY A 151 -5.20 -10.60 -13.21
CA GLY A 151 -4.53 -10.15 -14.43
C GLY A 151 -4.87 -8.69 -14.76
N THR A 152 -6.16 -8.32 -14.76
CA THR A 152 -6.59 -6.93 -14.97
C THR A 152 -6.00 -5.96 -13.94
N VAL A 153 -5.97 -6.34 -12.66
CA VAL A 153 -5.35 -5.53 -11.59
C VAL A 153 -3.84 -5.35 -11.82
N SER A 154 -3.16 -6.44 -12.18
CA SER A 154 -1.72 -6.43 -12.45
C SER A 154 -1.39 -5.55 -13.64
N ASP A 155 -2.11 -5.70 -14.75
CA ASP A 155 -1.91 -4.92 -15.97
C ASP A 155 -2.19 -3.43 -15.72
N PHE A 156 -3.22 -3.11 -14.96
CA PHE A 156 -3.58 -1.72 -14.63
C PHE A 156 -2.48 -1.01 -13.83
N TYR A 157 -1.89 -1.68 -12.84
CA TYR A 157 -0.81 -1.14 -12.01
C TYR A 157 0.60 -1.52 -12.50
N LYS A 158 0.72 -2.02 -13.73
CA LYS A 158 2.01 -2.38 -14.32
C LYS A 158 2.82 -1.10 -14.55
N ARG A 159 4.10 -1.12 -14.20
CA ARG A 159 5.01 0.01 -14.37
C ARG A 159 5.20 0.29 -15.87
N PRO A 160 5.00 1.53 -16.35
CA PRO A 160 5.53 1.94 -17.64
C PRO A 160 7.05 1.87 -17.56
N THR A 161 7.67 0.97 -18.33
CA THR A 161 9.12 0.69 -18.31
C THR A 161 9.99 1.91 -18.61
N LEU A 162 9.40 3.00 -19.14
CA LEU A 162 10.13 4.17 -19.64
C LEU A 162 10.48 5.23 -18.58
N GLU A 163 9.86 5.19 -17.39
CA GLU A 163 10.00 6.27 -16.41
C GLU A 163 10.81 5.85 -15.20
N SER A 164 11.90 6.58 -14.93
CA SER A 164 12.80 6.34 -13.80
C SER A 164 12.03 6.37 -12.46
N PRO A 165 12.35 5.49 -11.49
CA PRO A 165 11.67 5.41 -10.19
C PRO A 165 11.51 6.75 -9.46
N SER A 166 12.55 7.58 -9.51
CA SER A 166 12.64 8.89 -8.85
C SER A 166 11.70 9.94 -9.43
N LYS A 167 11.62 10.08 -10.76
CA LYS A 167 10.70 11.02 -11.43
C LYS A 167 9.24 10.72 -11.09
N LEU A 168 8.87 9.46 -11.16
CA LEU A 168 7.52 9.03 -10.81
C LEU A 168 7.18 9.23 -9.33
N ALA A 169 8.14 9.03 -8.42
CA ALA A 169 7.94 9.32 -7.00
C ALA A 169 7.78 10.83 -6.74
N LEU A 170 8.46 11.68 -7.50
CA LEU A 170 8.30 13.13 -7.42
C LEU A 170 6.89 13.55 -7.88
N GLU A 171 6.44 13.05 -9.03
CA GLU A 171 5.08 13.32 -9.54
C GLU A 171 3.99 12.81 -8.61
N GLU A 172 4.15 11.62 -8.04
CA GLU A 172 3.21 11.04 -7.09
C GLU A 172 3.13 11.86 -5.80
N ASN A 173 4.28 12.36 -5.31
CA ASN A 173 4.30 13.26 -4.16
C ASN A 173 3.68 14.63 -4.47
N ALA A 174 3.90 15.17 -5.67
CA ALA A 174 3.26 16.42 -6.11
C ALA A 174 1.74 16.24 -6.20
N PHE A 175 1.27 15.15 -6.81
CA PHE A 175 -0.16 14.84 -6.93
C PHE A 175 -0.81 14.62 -5.55
N LEU A 176 -0.13 13.92 -4.64
CA LEU A 176 -0.59 13.78 -3.26
C LEU A 176 -0.69 15.11 -2.54
N PHE A 177 0.24 16.04 -2.79
CA PHE A 177 0.23 17.36 -2.17
C PHE A 177 -0.93 18.22 -2.71
N GLU A 178 -1.15 18.21 -4.02
CA GLU A 178 -2.23 18.95 -4.69
C GLU A 178 -3.63 18.45 -4.29
N ASN A 179 -3.77 17.15 -4.00
CA ASN A 179 -5.07 16.55 -3.66
C ASN A 179 -5.24 16.29 -2.15
N HIS A 180 -4.46 16.97 -1.31
CA HIS A 180 -4.55 16.84 0.15
C HIS A 180 -4.47 15.38 0.64
N GLY A 181 -3.71 14.55 -0.09
CA GLY A 181 -3.47 13.14 0.21
C GLY A 181 -4.55 12.16 -0.26
N ALA A 182 -5.71 12.62 -0.75
CA ALA A 182 -6.76 11.74 -1.25
C ALA A 182 -6.62 11.45 -2.74
N GLN A 183 -6.62 10.17 -3.12
CA GLN A 183 -6.55 9.73 -4.53
C GLN A 183 -7.71 8.80 -4.86
N LEU A 184 -8.30 9.00 -6.05
CA LEU A 184 -9.24 8.02 -6.60
C LEU A 184 -8.48 6.74 -6.98
N LEU A 185 -9.06 5.58 -6.67
CA LEU A 185 -8.43 4.27 -6.87
C LEU A 185 -7.86 4.06 -8.28
N GLY A 186 -8.60 4.46 -9.31
CA GLY A 186 -8.22 4.38 -10.71
C GLY A 186 -7.30 5.51 -11.18
N GLN A 187 -6.96 6.48 -10.34
CA GLN A 187 -5.97 7.51 -10.64
C GLN A 187 -4.58 7.18 -10.09
N ILE A 188 -4.49 6.24 -9.15
CA ILE A 188 -3.22 5.79 -8.57
C ILE A 188 -2.35 5.19 -9.68
N LYS A 189 -1.18 5.79 -9.91
CA LYS A 189 -0.23 5.31 -10.94
C LYS A 189 0.49 4.04 -10.51
N ARG A 190 0.94 3.99 -9.26
CA ARG A 190 1.65 2.85 -8.67
C ARG A 190 0.81 2.25 -7.57
N GLY A 191 0.15 1.15 -7.88
CA GLY A 191 -0.64 0.44 -6.87
C GLY A 191 0.27 -0.01 -5.73
N CYS A 192 -0.02 0.38 -4.49
CA CYS A 192 0.46 -0.35 -3.33
C CYS A 192 -0.35 -1.65 -3.18
N CYS A 193 0.02 -2.54 -2.26
CA CYS A 193 -0.78 -3.74 -2.00
C CYS A 193 -2.25 -3.44 -1.66
N ARG A 194 -2.48 -2.33 -0.93
CA ARG A 194 -3.80 -1.86 -0.54
C ARG A 194 -4.63 -1.43 -1.74
N ALA A 195 -4.06 -0.61 -2.64
CA ALA A 195 -4.72 -0.24 -3.89
C ALA A 195 -5.04 -1.47 -4.76
N ARG A 196 -4.08 -2.40 -4.92
CA ARG A 196 -4.30 -3.65 -5.67
C ARG A 196 -5.42 -4.50 -5.08
N ALA A 197 -5.43 -4.69 -3.76
CA ALA A 197 -6.44 -5.48 -3.07
C ALA A 197 -7.84 -4.86 -3.17
N ILE A 198 -7.95 -3.54 -2.95
CA ILE A 198 -9.21 -2.80 -3.10
C ILE A 198 -9.72 -2.91 -4.55
N LEU A 199 -8.85 -2.71 -5.55
CA LEU A 199 -9.25 -2.83 -6.95
C LEU A 199 -9.71 -4.24 -7.29
N PHE A 200 -8.99 -5.27 -6.85
CA PHE A 200 -9.43 -6.66 -7.03
C PHE A 200 -10.83 -6.86 -6.44
N LYS A 201 -11.06 -6.42 -5.19
CA LYS A 201 -12.34 -6.59 -4.50
C LYS A 201 -13.46 -5.85 -5.25
N VAL A 202 -13.26 -4.61 -5.68
CA VAL A 202 -14.26 -3.87 -6.49
C VAL A 202 -14.62 -4.62 -7.77
N LEU A 203 -13.63 -5.18 -8.48
CA LEU A 203 -13.87 -5.94 -9.71
C LEU A 203 -14.53 -7.30 -9.43
N ALA A 204 -14.17 -7.97 -8.34
CA ALA A 204 -14.81 -9.20 -7.89
C ALA A 204 -16.30 -8.97 -7.54
N ASP A 205 -16.59 -7.91 -6.79
CA ASP A 205 -17.96 -7.52 -6.43
C ASP A 205 -18.80 -7.21 -7.67
N THR A 206 -18.19 -6.60 -8.69
CA THR A 206 -18.86 -6.26 -9.96
C THR A 206 -19.37 -7.50 -10.69
N VAL A 207 -18.68 -8.63 -10.56
CA VAL A 207 -19.01 -9.90 -11.24
C VAL A 207 -19.59 -10.96 -10.30
N GLY A 208 -19.91 -10.58 -9.06
CA GLY A 208 -20.49 -11.49 -8.06
C GLY A 208 -19.53 -12.57 -7.54
N LEU A 209 -18.22 -12.35 -7.60
CA LEU A 209 -17.24 -13.26 -7.00
C LEU A 209 -17.09 -12.96 -5.50
N GLU A 210 -17.42 -13.94 -4.66
CA GLU A 210 -17.19 -13.86 -3.22
C GLU A 210 -15.69 -13.73 -2.89
N SER A 211 -15.34 -12.67 -2.19
CA SER A 211 -13.98 -12.36 -1.77
C SER A 211 -14.00 -11.43 -0.56
N ARG A 212 -12.92 -11.40 0.21
CA ARG A 212 -12.78 -10.56 1.41
C ARG A 212 -11.47 -9.79 1.39
N LEU A 213 -11.53 -8.52 1.78
CA LEU A 213 -10.34 -7.78 2.16
C LEU A 213 -9.92 -8.20 3.56
N VAL A 214 -8.61 -8.36 3.75
CA VAL A 214 -8.00 -8.62 5.05
C VAL A 214 -6.81 -7.70 5.23
N VAL A 215 -6.86 -6.90 6.29
CA VAL A 215 -5.77 -6.02 6.73
C VAL A 215 -4.91 -6.78 7.73
N GLY A 216 -3.63 -6.77 7.42
CA GLY A 216 -2.54 -7.27 8.21
C GLY A 216 -2.24 -8.75 8.15
N LEU A 217 -1.30 -9.14 8.99
CA LEU A 217 -0.73 -10.49 9.00
C LEU A 217 -1.52 -11.38 9.96
N PRO A 218 -1.77 -12.65 9.61
CA PRO A 218 -2.30 -13.60 10.58
C PRO A 218 -1.33 -13.73 11.75
N SER A 219 -1.87 -13.80 12.96
CA SER A 219 -1.09 -14.11 14.16
C SER A 219 -0.71 -15.60 14.10
N ASP A 220 0.46 -15.90 13.54
CA ASP A 220 1.00 -17.26 13.46
C ASP A 220 1.76 -17.68 14.73
N GLY A 221 1.65 -16.88 15.80
CA GLY A 221 2.30 -17.12 17.08
C GLY A 221 3.81 -16.85 17.09
N THR A 222 4.41 -16.47 15.95
CA THR A 222 5.89 -16.44 15.84
C THR A 222 6.54 -15.06 15.81
N VAL A 223 5.89 -13.97 15.37
CA VAL A 223 6.47 -12.62 15.52
C VAL A 223 5.38 -11.54 15.41
N ASN A 224 5.28 -10.64 16.39
CA ASN A 224 4.57 -9.37 16.20
C ASN A 224 5.43 -8.49 15.27
N CYS A 225 5.21 -8.60 13.96
CA CYS A 225 5.79 -7.66 13.02
C CYS A 225 5.18 -6.27 13.27
N MET A 226 6.02 -5.28 13.62
CA MET A 226 5.61 -3.88 13.83
C MET A 226 4.76 -3.32 12.68
N ASP A 227 4.92 -3.87 11.48
CA ASP A 227 4.31 -3.40 10.25
C ASP A 227 3.06 -4.18 9.82
N SER A 228 2.51 -5.03 10.69
CA SER A 228 1.36 -5.89 10.36
C SER A 228 0.20 -5.10 9.75
N ASN A 229 -0.18 -3.94 10.27
CA ASN A 229 -1.30 -3.13 9.73
C ASN A 229 -1.05 -2.49 8.35
N LYS A 230 0.20 -2.51 7.86
CA LYS A 230 0.58 -1.89 6.58
C LYS A 230 0.12 -2.72 5.40
N HIS A 231 -0.14 -4.01 5.57
CA HIS A 231 -0.50 -4.91 4.48
C HIS A 231 -2.02 -5.08 4.34
N MET A 232 -2.50 -5.15 3.10
CA MET A 232 -3.88 -5.53 2.79
C MET A 232 -3.84 -6.59 1.69
N SER A 233 -4.65 -7.63 1.87
CA SER A 233 -4.69 -8.82 1.04
C SER A 233 -6.12 -9.21 0.70
N VAL A 234 -6.28 -10.07 -0.32
CA VAL A 234 -7.58 -10.61 -0.71
C VAL A 234 -7.63 -12.10 -0.43
N ILE A 235 -8.67 -12.52 0.28
CA ILE A 235 -8.98 -13.93 0.52
C ILE A 235 -10.23 -14.31 -0.29
N VAL A 236 -10.18 -15.45 -0.97
CA VAL A 236 -11.34 -16.08 -1.61
C VAL A 236 -11.62 -17.41 -0.95
N VAL A 237 -12.86 -17.87 -1.01
CA VAL A 237 -13.24 -19.20 -0.51
C VAL A 237 -13.58 -20.09 -1.71
N LEU A 238 -12.80 -21.14 -1.92
CA LEU A 238 -13.09 -22.15 -2.94
C LEU A 238 -13.23 -23.51 -2.28
N ASN A 239 -14.34 -24.20 -2.55
CA ASN A 239 -14.62 -25.52 -1.98
C ASN A 239 -14.46 -25.54 -0.44
N SER A 240 -14.92 -24.49 0.24
CA SER A 240 -14.80 -24.29 1.70
C SER A 240 -13.38 -24.05 2.22
N VAL A 241 -12.40 -23.77 1.34
CA VAL A 241 -11.02 -23.46 1.72
C VAL A 241 -10.72 -21.98 1.49
N GLU A 242 -10.21 -21.31 2.52
CA GLU A 242 -9.72 -19.93 2.42
C GLU A 242 -8.36 -19.89 1.71
N LEU A 243 -8.27 -19.14 0.61
CA LEU A 243 -7.06 -19.00 -0.18
C LEU A 243 -6.73 -17.53 -0.38
N LEU A 244 -5.45 -17.20 -0.23
CA LEU A 244 -4.91 -15.88 -0.56
C LEU A 244 -4.74 -15.78 -2.08
N VAL A 245 -5.17 -14.66 -2.65
CA VAL A 245 -4.92 -14.32 -4.06
C VAL A 245 -3.60 -13.56 -4.17
N ASP A 246 -2.64 -14.09 -4.91
CA ASP A 246 -1.44 -13.35 -5.28
C ASP A 246 -1.79 -12.30 -6.35
N LEU A 247 -1.44 -11.03 -6.09
CA LEU A 247 -1.70 -9.89 -6.98
C LEU A 247 -0.40 -9.26 -7.53
N ILE A 248 0.77 -9.82 -7.18
CA ILE A 248 2.06 -9.19 -7.44
C ILE A 248 3.02 -10.14 -8.16
N ARG A 249 3.33 -11.32 -7.60
CA ARG A 249 4.34 -12.21 -8.21
C ARG A 249 3.72 -13.06 -9.31
N PHE A 250 2.61 -13.72 -8.98
CA PHE A 250 1.86 -14.57 -9.90
C PHE A 250 0.38 -14.19 -9.85
N PRO A 251 -0.02 -13.09 -10.53
CA PRO A 251 -1.40 -12.59 -10.49
C PRO A 251 -2.45 -13.68 -10.73
N GLY A 252 -3.28 -13.93 -9.72
CA GLY A 252 -4.38 -14.89 -9.74
C GLY A 252 -4.00 -16.29 -9.25
N GLN A 253 -2.75 -16.52 -8.86
CA GLN A 253 -2.37 -17.74 -8.16
C GLN A 253 -3.00 -17.75 -6.76
N LEU A 254 -3.53 -18.91 -6.39
CA LEU A 254 -4.12 -19.14 -5.08
C LEU A 254 -3.12 -19.86 -4.20
N VAL A 255 -2.86 -19.30 -3.02
CA VAL A 255 -1.90 -19.85 -2.06
C VAL A 255 -2.55 -19.99 -0.68
N PRO A 256 -2.11 -20.97 0.14
CA PRO A 256 -2.52 -21.04 1.54
C PRO A 256 -2.20 -19.74 2.27
N ARG A 257 -3.16 -19.26 3.06
CA ARG A 257 -2.98 -18.05 3.87
C ARG A 257 -1.88 -18.27 4.92
N SER A 258 -0.83 -17.46 4.87
CA SER A 258 0.25 -17.44 5.86
C SER A 258 0.86 -16.04 5.97
N ALA A 259 1.49 -15.72 7.10
CA ALA A 259 2.17 -14.43 7.27
C ALA A 259 3.29 -14.26 6.22
N LYS A 260 4.04 -15.35 5.95
CA LYS A 260 5.04 -15.40 4.89
C LYS A 260 4.46 -15.08 3.52
N ALA A 261 3.33 -15.68 3.13
CA ALA A 261 2.72 -15.42 1.82
C ALA A 261 2.26 -13.97 1.66
N ILE A 262 1.65 -13.39 2.71
CA ILE A 262 1.23 -11.98 2.69
C ILE A 262 2.45 -11.06 2.65
N PHE A 263 3.46 -11.29 3.49
CA PHE A 263 4.68 -10.48 3.49
C PHE A 263 5.41 -10.54 2.14
N MET A 264 5.51 -11.73 1.55
CA MET A 264 6.16 -11.92 0.24
C MET A 264 5.41 -11.24 -0.91
N SER A 265 4.12 -10.92 -0.75
CA SER A 265 3.39 -10.14 -1.75
C SER A 265 3.98 -8.74 -1.94
N HIS A 266 4.68 -8.17 -0.96
CA HIS A 266 5.27 -6.82 -1.05
C HIS A 266 6.68 -6.80 -1.64
N ILE A 267 7.31 -7.96 -1.79
CA ILE A 267 8.65 -8.07 -2.34
C ILE A 267 8.50 -8.34 -3.83
N SER A 268 8.77 -7.32 -4.65
CA SER A 268 8.93 -7.47 -6.10
C SER A 268 9.86 -8.65 -6.39
N PRO A 269 9.58 -9.47 -7.41
CA PRO A 269 10.48 -10.55 -7.79
C PRO A 269 11.91 -9.99 -7.94
N ALA A 270 12.88 -10.60 -7.26
CA ALA A 270 14.29 -10.26 -7.46
C ALA A 270 14.60 -10.47 -8.94
N GLY A 271 14.85 -9.37 -9.66
CA GLY A 271 14.99 -9.36 -11.11
C GLY A 271 14.73 -8.00 -11.78
N GLU A 272 14.08 -7.05 -11.10
CA GLU A 272 13.98 -5.64 -11.55
C GLU A 272 14.80 -4.67 -10.67
N SER A 273 15.74 -5.18 -9.88
CA SER A 273 16.78 -4.36 -9.28
C SER A 273 17.87 -4.15 -10.31
N ASP A 274 17.83 -3.01 -11.01
CA ASP A 274 18.94 -2.53 -11.84
C ASP A 274 20.07 -1.97 -10.95
N SER A 275 20.41 -2.72 -9.90
CA SER A 275 21.55 -2.50 -9.02
C SER A 275 22.65 -3.48 -9.42
N ALA A 276 22.98 -3.51 -10.71
CA ALA A 276 24.28 -4.02 -11.13
C ALA A 276 25.29 -2.86 -11.00
N GLU A 277 25.58 -2.47 -9.76
CA GLU A 277 26.91 -1.95 -9.47
C GLU A 277 27.82 -3.17 -9.58
N ASN A 278 28.25 -3.41 -10.82
CA ASN A 278 29.18 -4.45 -11.17
C ASN A 278 30.45 -4.25 -10.34
N ASP A 279 30.62 -5.16 -9.40
CA ASP A 279 31.86 -5.52 -8.75
C ASP A 279 32.88 -5.91 -9.82
N SER A 280 33.55 -4.91 -10.42
CA SER A 280 34.61 -5.14 -11.41
C SER A 280 35.96 -5.30 -10.69
N CYS A 281 36.07 -6.35 -9.89
CA CYS A 281 37.35 -6.93 -9.49
C CYS A 281 37.43 -8.37 -10.02
N ASP A 282 37.87 -8.51 -11.28
CA ASP A 282 38.95 -9.41 -11.72
C ASP A 282 38.89 -9.49 -13.25
N SER A 283 39.94 -9.02 -13.93
CA SER A 283 40.12 -9.33 -15.35
C SER A 283 40.69 -10.75 -15.46
N PRO A 284 40.00 -11.71 -16.09
CA PRO A 284 40.67 -12.92 -16.53
C PRO A 284 41.51 -12.55 -17.75
N LEU A 285 42.83 -12.67 -17.62
CA LEU A 285 43.77 -12.58 -18.74
C LEU A 285 43.41 -13.69 -19.74
N GLU A 286 42.84 -13.32 -20.88
CA GLU A 286 42.73 -14.24 -22.02
C GLU A 286 44.12 -14.46 -22.63
N PRO A 287 44.56 -15.72 -22.81
CA PRO A 287 45.75 -16.03 -23.57
C PRO A 287 45.39 -16.07 -25.05
N ASN A 288 46.20 -15.38 -25.86
CA ASN A 288 46.45 -15.56 -27.30
C ASN A 288 46.32 -14.25 -28.09
N SER A 289 47.41 -13.51 -28.16
CA SER A 289 47.74 -12.76 -29.37
C SER A 289 49.18 -13.09 -29.76
N PRO A 290 49.42 -13.54 -31.00
CA PRO A 290 50.72 -14.05 -31.43
C PRO A 290 51.64 -12.89 -31.87
N LEU A 291 52.93 -13.21 -31.94
CA LEU A 291 54.02 -12.44 -32.57
C LEU A 291 54.71 -11.39 -31.68
N TYR A 292 55.76 -11.80 -30.97
CA TYR A 292 57.12 -11.66 -31.49
C TYR A 292 58.12 -12.38 -30.59
N GLU A 293 59.00 -13.15 -31.24
CA GLU A 293 60.13 -13.83 -30.65
C GLU A 293 61.07 -12.84 -29.93
N ARG A 294 61.51 -13.18 -28.71
CA ARG A 294 62.93 -13.06 -28.40
C ARG A 294 63.38 -14.10 -27.39
N ARG A 295 64.10 -15.05 -27.96
CA ARG A 295 64.96 -16.07 -27.36
C ARG A 295 65.90 -15.44 -26.32
N ASP A 296 65.97 -16.02 -25.13
CA ASP A 296 67.26 -16.44 -24.55
C ASP A 296 67.07 -17.55 -23.49
N PRO A 297 67.98 -18.55 -23.44
CA PRO A 297 67.78 -19.80 -22.71
C PRO A 297 68.32 -19.73 -21.28
N GLU A 298 67.59 -20.34 -20.34
CA GLU A 298 68.14 -20.70 -19.04
C GLU A 298 68.80 -22.08 -19.07
N ARG A 299 69.96 -22.16 -18.40
CA ARG A 299 70.53 -23.32 -17.69
C ARG A 299 70.99 -24.49 -18.58
N SER A 300 72.17 -25.05 -18.39
CA SER A 300 72.58 -25.72 -17.15
C SER A 300 73.98 -26.32 -17.29
N ALA A 301 74.67 -26.39 -16.16
CA ALA A 301 75.58 -27.45 -15.70
C ALA A 301 76.27 -28.37 -16.73
N SER A 302 77.60 -28.31 -16.78
CA SER A 302 78.51 -29.28 -16.15
C SER A 302 79.90 -29.11 -16.76
N VAL A 303 80.87 -28.77 -15.92
CA VAL A 303 82.30 -28.85 -16.25
C VAL A 303 82.75 -30.26 -15.89
N VAL A 304 83.27 -30.97 -16.89
CA VAL A 304 84.42 -31.84 -16.73
C VAL A 304 85.64 -31.03 -17.15
#